data_AF-A0A956RVX0-F1
#
_entry.id   AF-A0A956RVX0-F1
#
_cell.length_a   1.000
_cell.length_b   1.000
_cell.length_c   1.000
_cell.angle_alpha   90.00
_cell.angle_beta   90.00
_cell.angle_gamma   90.00
#
_symmetry.space_group_name_H-M   'P 1'
#
loop_
_entity.id
_entity.type
_entity.pdbx_description
1 polymer ?
#
loop_
_entity_poly.entity_id
_entity_poly.type
_entity_poly.pdbx_seq_one_letter_code
_entity_poly.pdbx_strand_id
1 'polypeptide(L)' 'MSSKNKDTRTRILEVTWHLMEQQRGQGVRLADVAAAAGVSRQAVYLHFGSRTELMIATTAYVDEVKGLNDRLQQ' A
#
# COMPACT_ATOMS: atom_id res chain seq x y z
N MET A 1 6.48 8.29 -24.78
CA MET A 1 5.62 7.68 -23.74
C MET A 1 6.42 7.71 -22.45
N SER A 2 6.14 8.66 -21.55
CA SER A 2 6.84 8.72 -20.27
C SER A 2 6.35 7.53 -19.46
N SER A 3 7.22 6.55 -19.20
CA SER A 3 6.95 5.53 -18.20
C SER A 3 6.60 6.27 -16.92
N LYS A 4 5.31 6.30 -16.54
CA LYS A 4 4.85 6.93 -15.30
C LYS A 4 5.58 6.23 -14.16
N ASN A 5 6.70 6.79 -13.74
CA ASN A 5 7.41 6.30 -12.57
C ASN A 5 6.45 6.56 -11.41
N LYS A 6 5.84 5.51 -10.88
CA LYS A 6 4.90 5.64 -9.77
C LYS A 6 5.65 6.29 -8.62
N ASP A 7 5.04 7.28 -7.97
CA ASP A 7 5.69 7.88 -6.83
C ASP A 7 5.91 6.81 -5.72
N THR A 8 6.87 7.09 -4.84
CA THR A 8 7.24 6.15 -3.78
C THR A 8 6.06 5.78 -2.89
N ARG A 9 5.11 6.70 -2.66
CA ARG A 9 3.94 6.45 -1.83
C ARG A 9 3.03 5.43 -2.49
N THR A 10 2.71 5.58 -3.78
CA THR A 10 1.90 4.60 -4.53
C THR A 10 2.56 3.23 -4.56
N ARG A 11 3.87 3.16 -4.80
CA ARG A 11 4.61 1.89 -4.80
C ARG A 11 4.53 1.18 -3.44
N ILE A 12 4.64 1.92 -2.33
CA ILE A 12 4.48 1.35 -0.98
C ILE A 12 3.06 0.79 -0.78
N LEU A 13 2.02 1.50 -1.23
CA LEU A 13 0.63 1.05 -1.11
C LEU A 13 0.37 -0.23 -1.92
N GLU A 14 0.86 -0.28 -3.16
CA GLU A 14 0.70 -1.45 -4.03
C GLU A 14 1.33 -2.71 -3.43
N VAL A 15 2.60 -2.63 -2.99
CA VAL A 15 3.25 -3.81 -2.40
C VAL A 15 2.62 -4.20 -1.06
N THR A 16 2.12 -3.24 -0.30
CA THR A 16 1.41 -3.52 0.96
C THR A 16 0.13 -4.31 0.67
N TRP A 17 -0.65 -3.88 -0.32
CA TRP A 17 -1.85 -4.60 -0.75
C TRP A 17 -1.52 -6.03 -1.20
N HIS A 18 -0.48 -6.22 -2.03
CA HIS A 18 -0.07 -7.55 -2.46
C HIS A 18 0.34 -8.46 -1.29
N LEU A 19 1.05 -7.92 -0.30
CA LEU A 19 1.42 -8.68 0.90
C LEU A 19 0.20 -9.05 1.76
N MET A 20 -0.81 -8.18 1.84
CA MET A 20 -2.07 -8.47 2.53
C MET A 20 -2.79 -9.67 1.91
N GLU A 21 -2.84 -9.74 0.57
CA GLU A 21 -3.46 -10.85 -0.15
C GLU A 21 -2.71 -12.18 0.04
N GLN A 22 -1.38 -12.12 0.13
CA GLN A 22 -0.53 -13.31 0.25
C GLN A 22 -0.52 -13.91 1.66
N GLN A 23 -0.57 -13.07 2.72
CA GLN A 23 -0.18 -13.51 4.06
C GLN A 23 -1.27 -14.24 4.88
N ARG A 24 -2.43 -14.60 4.31
CA ARG A 24 -3.49 -15.45 4.94
C ARG A 24 -3.68 -15.25 6.46
N GLY A 25 -3.69 -13.99 6.94
CA GLY A 25 -3.90 -13.65 8.35
C GLY A 25 -2.64 -13.53 9.24
N GLN A 26 -1.43 -13.74 8.73
CA GLN A 26 -0.18 -13.58 9.51
C GLN A 26 0.23 -12.11 9.75
N GLY A 27 -0.47 -11.17 9.10
CA GLY A 27 -0.30 -9.74 9.30
C GLY A 27 0.95 -9.17 8.61
N VAL A 28 0.78 -8.02 7.94
CA VAL A 28 1.85 -7.38 7.19
C VAL A 28 2.92 -6.79 8.10
N ARG A 29 4.18 -7.17 7.87
CA ARG A 29 5.35 -6.60 8.56
C ARG A 29 5.89 -5.41 7.76
N LEU A 30 6.23 -4.33 8.47
CA LEU A 30 6.74 -3.10 7.85
C LEU A 30 8.10 -3.31 7.16
N ALA A 31 8.90 -4.27 7.64
CA ALA A 31 10.18 -4.63 7.02
C ALA A 31 9.98 -5.24 5.62
N ASP A 32 8.99 -6.14 5.49
CA ASP A 32 8.67 -6.80 4.22
C ASP A 32 8.13 -5.78 3.21
N VAL A 33 7.29 -4.85 3.66
CA VAL A 33 6.81 -3.73 2.84
C VAL A 33 7.96 -2.87 2.34
N ALA A 34 8.87 -2.45 3.23
CA ALA A 34 9.99 -1.61 2.85
C ALA A 34 10.91 -2.31 1.85
N ALA A 35 11.21 -3.59 2.08
CA ALA A 35 12.01 -4.42 1.18
C ALA A 35 11.34 -4.58 -0.19
N ALA A 36 10.05 -4.94 -0.23
CA ALA A 36 9.30 -5.10 -1.48
C ALA A 36 9.13 -3.77 -2.24
N ALA A 37 8.97 -2.67 -1.51
CA ALA A 37 8.90 -1.33 -2.09
C ALA A 37 10.27 -0.82 -2.53
N GLY A 38 11.40 -1.45 -2.16
CA GLY A 38 12.74 -0.95 -2.47
C GLY A 38 13.06 0.38 -1.77
N VAL A 39 12.67 0.54 -0.52
CA VAL A 39 12.90 1.73 0.32
C VAL A 39 13.34 1.33 1.74
N SER A 40 13.83 2.29 2.52
CA SER A 40 14.13 2.04 3.93
C SER A 40 12.84 2.01 4.77
N ARG A 41 12.87 1.32 5.92
CA ARG A 41 11.75 1.39 6.89
C ARG A 41 11.47 2.82 7.34
N GLN A 42 12.50 3.65 7.49
CA GLN A 42 12.35 5.07 7.84
C GLN A 42 11.57 5.84 6.76
N ALA A 43 11.82 5.56 5.47
CA ALA A 43 11.06 6.18 4.40
C ALA A 43 9.57 5.82 4.46
N VAL A 44 9.23 4.57 4.82
CA VAL A 44 7.83 4.18 5.05
C VAL A 44 7.22 4.99 6.19
N TYR A 45 7.93 5.16 7.32
CA TYR A 45 7.44 6.00 8.42
C TYR A 45 7.29 7.47 8.02
N LEU A 46 8.17 8.04 7.19
CA LEU A 46 8.04 9.42 6.72
C LEU A 46 6.80 9.62 5.82
N HIS A 47 6.37 8.59 5.09
CA HIS A 47 5.18 8.67 4.24
C HIS A 47 3.87 8.42 4.98
N PHE A 48 3.89 7.60 6.04
CA PHE A 48 2.66 7.07 6.65
C PHE A 48 2.56 7.25 8.17
N GLY A 49 3.57 7.76 8.88
CA GLY A 49 3.49 8.03 10.32
C GLY A 49 3.50 6.78 11.23
N SER A 50 2.71 5.76 10.90
CA SER A 50 2.55 4.52 11.65
C SER A 50 2.19 3.33 10.75
N ARG A 51 2.31 2.11 11.30
CA ARG A 51 1.82 0.90 10.62
C ARG A 51 0.31 0.97 10.41
N THR A 52 -0.44 1.46 11.38
CA THR A 52 -1.90 1.58 11.29
C THR A 52 -2.32 2.51 10.17
N GLU A 53 -1.70 3.69 10.07
CA GLU A 53 -1.95 4.64 8.97
C GLU A 53 -1.58 4.06 7.60
N LEU A 54 -0.47 3.30 7.49
CA LEU A 54 -0.16 2.57 6.25
C LEU A 54 -1.28 1.60 5.87
N MET A 55 -1.82 0.83 6.83
CA MET A 55 -2.90 -0.11 6.55
C MET A 55 -4.19 0.61 6.12
N ILE A 56 -4.57 1.69 6.80
CA ILE A 56 -5.73 2.51 6.45
C ILE A 56 -5.57 3.08 5.04
N ALA A 57 -4.42 3.68 4.73
CA ALA A 57 -4.14 4.25 3.43
C ALA A 57 -4.14 3.17 2.33
N THR A 58 -3.68 1.96 2.64
CA THR A 58 -3.68 0.83 1.69
C THR A 58 -5.11 0.39 1.38
N THR A 59 -5.99 0.27 2.37
CA THR A 59 -7.40 -0.06 2.13
C THR A 59 -8.07 1.00 1.25
N ALA A 60 -7.90 2.28 1.56
CA ALA A 60 -8.46 3.36 0.75
C ALA A 60 -7.94 3.35 -0.69
N TYR A 61 -6.64 3.08 -0.88
CA TYR A 61 -6.04 2.92 -2.20
C TYR A 61 -6.63 1.75 -2.98
N VAL A 62 -6.87 0.61 -2.32
CA VAL A 62 -7.50 -0.55 -2.97
C VAL A 62 -8.95 -0.25 -3.36
N ASP A 63 -9.69 0.48 -2.53
CA ASP A 63 -11.07 0.89 -2.83
C ASP A 63 -11.11 1.80 -4.07
N GLU A 64 -10.17 2.74 -4.17
CA GLU A 64 -9.99 3.62 -5.34
C GLU A 64 -9.65 2.80 -6.60
N VAL A 65 -8.67 1.89 -6.50
CA VAL A 65 -8.22 1.08 -7.64
C VAL A 65 -9.28 0.08 -8.11
N LYS A 66 -10.03 -0.53 -7.19
CA LYS A 66 -11.09 -1.50 -7.49
C LYS A 66 -12.43 -0.85 -7.86
N GLY A 67 -12.52 0.49 -7.83
CA GLY A 67 -13.76 1.22 -8.09
C GLY A 67 -14.89 0.81 -7.14
N LEU A 68 -14.57 0.44 -5.89
CA LEU A 68 -15.57 -0.08 -4.96
C LEU A 68 -16.63 0.98 -4.60
N ASN A 69 -16.27 2.26 -4.69
CA ASN A 69 -17.21 3.36 -4.53
C ASN A 69 -18.34 3.35 -5.57
N ASP A 70 -18.08 2.87 -6.80
CA ASP A 70 -19.08 2.82 -7.87
C ASP A 70 -20.11 1.70 -7.65
N ARG A 71 -19.77 0.68 -6.84
CA ARG A 71 -20.63 -0.47 -6.52
C ARG A 71 -21.63 -0.20 -5.39
N LEU A 72 -21.46 0.87 -4.63
CA LEU A 72 -22.37 1.29 -3.55
C LEU A 72 -23.49 2.23 -4.04
N GLN A 73 -23.42 2.70 -5.28
CA GLN A 73 -24.39 3.61 -5.92
C GLN A 73 -25.39 2.90 -6.85
N GLN A 74 -25.38 1.55 -6.89
CA GLN A 74 -26.33 0.70 -7.65
C GLN A 74 -27.22 -0.09 -6.70
#